data_AF-A0A7X6SBC2-F1
#
_entry.id   AF-A0A7X6SBC2-F1
#
_cell.length_a   1.000
_cell.length_b   1.000
_cell.length_c   1.000
_cell.angle_alpha   90.00
_cell.angle_beta   90.00
_cell.angle_gamma   90.00
#
_symmetry.space_group_name_H-M   'P 1'
#
loop_
_entity.id
_entity.type
_entity.pdbx_description
1 polymer ?
#
loop_
_entity_poly.entity_id
_entity_poly.type
_entity_poly.pdbx_seq_one_letter_code
_entity_poly.pdbx_strand_id
1 'polypeptide(L)'
;MKLNVIIPFVSYLLIMLGIGMYAMRRIKTYDDFIIGGRSIGAWVSSFALITSYASGYTYTAAPGMAYTGGWSTMWWATGDAPGNSLSFGLLGRRLRKFSELLGAIT
;
A
#
# COMPACT_ATOMS: atom_id res chain seq x y z
N MET A 1 13.90 9.65 26.35
CA MET A 1 13.72 8.74 25.18
C MET A 1 15.11 8.40 24.64
N LYS A 2 15.43 7.11 24.41
CA LYS A 2 16.81 6.68 24.11
C LYS A 2 17.24 7.17 22.72
N LEU A 3 18.48 7.66 22.58
CA LEU A 3 19.07 8.13 21.31
C LEU A 3 18.93 7.08 20.19
N ASN A 4 19.07 5.80 20.53
CA ASN A 4 18.95 4.68 19.60
C ASN A 4 17.57 4.54 18.93
N VAL A 5 16.52 5.18 19.46
CA VAL A 5 15.17 5.18 18.89
C VAL A 5 14.88 6.48 18.14
N ILE A 6 15.37 7.61 18.67
CA ILE A 6 15.15 8.93 18.06
C ILE A 6 15.84 9.01 16.70
N ILE A 7 17.08 8.53 16.60
CA ILE A 7 17.86 8.60 15.35
C ILE A 7 17.13 7.90 14.18
N PRO A 8 16.75 6.61 14.26
CA PRO A 8 16.07 5.95 13.14
C PRO A 8 14.70 6.57 12.84
N PHE A 9 13.96 7.00 13.87
CA PHE A 9 12.65 7.65 13.70
C PHE A 9 12.75 8.96 12.93
N VAL A 10 13.65 9.86 13.34
CA VAL A 10 13.85 11.15 12.68
C VAL A 10 14.42 10.95 11.27
N SER A 11 15.35 10.01 11.08
CA SER A 11 15.88 9.73 9.74
C SER A 11 14.80 9.20 8.79
N TYR A 12 13.90 8.35 9.27
CA TYR A 12 12.79 7.83 8.48
C TYR A 12 11.86 8.97 8.01
N LEU A 13 11.51 9.89 8.92
CA LEU A 13 10.68 11.05 8.58
C LEU A 13 11.36 11.96 7.54
N LEU A 14 12.66 12.23 7.71
CA LEU A 14 13.42 13.05 6.75
C LEU A 14 13.50 12.39 5.37
N ILE A 15 13.71 11.07 5.32
CA ILE A 15 13.71 10.32 4.06
C ILE A 15 12.34 10.39 3.39
N MET A 16 11.25 10.18 4.14
CA MET A 16 9.89 10.27 3.61
C MET A 16 9.56 11.67 3.06
N LEU A 17 9.94 12.72 3.78
CA LEU A 17 9.81 14.10 3.30
C LEU A 17 10.63 14.33 2.02
N GLY A 18 11.86 13.81 1.98
CA GLY A 18 12.73 13.88 0.80
C GLY A 18 12.11 13.23 -0.44
N ILE A 19 11.53 12.03 -0.28
CA ILE A 19 10.82 11.32 -1.35
C ILE A 19 9.60 12.14 -1.80
N GLY A 20 8.83 12.69 -0.86
CA GLY A 20 7.67 13.54 -1.17
C GLY A 20 8.04 14.79 -1.98
N MET A 21 9.09 15.50 -1.57
CA MET A 21 9.59 16.68 -2.30
C MET A 21 10.10 16.32 -3.71
N TYR A 22 10.75 15.16 -3.84
CA TYR A 22 11.18 14.66 -5.15
C TYR A 22 10.01 14.30 -6.05
N ALA A 23 9.00 13.59 -5.51
CA ALA A 23 7.79 13.20 -6.24
C ALA A 23 6.98 14.43 -6.70
N MET A 24 6.91 15.48 -5.88
CA MET A 24 6.24 16.73 -6.24
C MET A 24 6.82 17.38 -7.51
N ARG A 25 8.12 17.22 -7.78
CA ARG A 25 8.75 17.72 -9.02
C ARG A 25 8.40 16.88 -10.26
N ARG A 26 7.91 15.65 -10.07
CA ARG A 26 7.54 14.72 -11.15
C ARG A 26 6.08 14.85 -11.57
N ILE A 27 5.20 15.28 -10.67
CA ILE A 27 3.78 15.46 -10.92
C ILE A 27 3.58 16.79 -11.67
N LYS A 28 3.20 16.71 -12.95
CA LYS A 28 2.96 17.91 -13.78
C LYS A 28 1.51 18.05 -14.23
N THR A 29 0.78 16.94 -14.30
CA THR A 29 -0.60 16.89 -14.79
C THR A 29 -1.54 16.20 -13.80
N TYR A 30 -2.85 16.38 -13.98
CA TYR A 30 -3.86 15.70 -13.17
C TYR A 30 -3.78 14.17 -13.30
N ASP A 31 -3.46 13.64 -14.48
CA ASP A 31 -3.27 12.20 -14.71
C ASP A 31 -2.04 11.65 -13.96
N ASP A 32 -0.96 12.45 -13.86
CA ASP A 32 0.20 12.07 -13.05
C ASP A 32 -0.13 11.97 -11.57
N PHE A 33 -1.06 12.81 -11.09
CA PHE A 33 -1.47 12.83 -9.70
C PHE A 33 -2.42 11.67 -9.34
N ILE A 34 -3.43 11.41 -10.17
CA ILE A 34 -4.49 10.42 -9.86
C ILE A 34 -4.04 8.99 -10.18
N ILE A 35 -3.41 8.78 -11.34
CA ILE A 35 -3.08 7.43 -11.85
C ILE A 35 -1.58 7.21 -12.05
N GLY A 36 -0.73 8.13 -11.58
CA GLY A 36 0.73 8.03 -11.72
C GLY A 36 1.21 8.02 -13.16
N GLY A 37 0.45 8.66 -14.06
CA GLY A 37 0.73 8.68 -15.50
C GLY A 37 0.69 7.28 -16.14
N ARG A 38 0.01 6.31 -15.51
CA ARG A 38 -0.03 4.88 -15.89
C ARG A 38 1.35 4.21 -15.99
N SER A 39 2.40 4.86 -15.51
CA SER A 39 3.80 4.41 -15.58
C SER A 39 4.21 3.52 -14.40
N ILE A 40 3.41 3.53 -13.32
CA ILE A 40 3.67 2.73 -12.12
C ILE A 40 3.44 1.25 -12.44
N GLY A 41 4.51 0.47 -12.30
CA GLY A 41 4.49 -0.98 -12.54
C GLY A 41 3.69 -1.73 -11.48
N ALA A 42 3.17 -2.90 -11.86
CA ALA A 42 2.32 -3.73 -11.01
C ALA A 42 2.92 -4.00 -9.62
N TRP A 43 4.22 -4.24 -9.54
CA TRP A 43 4.94 -4.47 -8.28
C TRP A 43 4.82 -3.29 -7.30
N VAL A 44 5.09 -2.07 -7.77
CA VAL A 44 5.02 -0.86 -6.94
C VAL A 44 3.57 -0.57 -6.52
N SER A 45 2.61 -0.77 -7.44
CA SER A 45 1.19 -0.65 -7.13
C SER A 45 0.73 -1.66 -6.07
N SER A 46 1.21 -2.90 -6.12
CA SER A 46 0.90 -3.92 -5.11
C SER A 46 1.42 -3.55 -3.72
N PHE A 47 2.65 -3.03 -3.62
CA PHE A 47 3.18 -2.54 -2.34
C PHE A 47 2.40 -1.32 -1.82
N ALA A 48 2.03 -0.40 -2.71
CA ALA A 48 1.21 0.75 -2.34
C ALA A 48 -0.16 0.33 -1.79
N LEU A 49 -0.78 -0.69 -2.39
CA LEU A 49 -2.02 -1.27 -1.90
C LEU A 49 -1.86 -1.87 -0.49
N ILE A 50 -0.85 -2.70 -0.29
CA ILE A 50 -0.58 -3.32 1.02
C ILE A 50 -0.33 -2.25 2.08
N THR A 51 0.41 -1.19 1.73
CA THR A 51 0.66 -0.06 2.63
C THR A 51 -0.63 0.70 2.95
N SER A 52 -1.52 0.87 1.96
CA SER A 52 -2.83 1.52 2.16
C SER A 52 -3.76 0.70 3.06
N TYR A 53 -3.60 -0.62 3.04
CA TYR A 53 -4.33 -1.55 3.90
C TYR A 53 -3.74 -1.63 5.33
N ALA A 54 -2.45 -1.34 5.49
CA ALA A 54 -1.78 -1.38 6.78
C ALA A 54 -2.30 -0.24 7.69
N SER A 55 -2.95 -0.62 8.79
CA SER A 55 -3.47 0.31 9.78
C SER A 55 -3.00 -0.06 11.19
N GLY A 56 -3.36 0.74 12.19
CA GLY A 56 -3.05 0.42 13.59
C GLY A 56 -3.59 -0.95 14.04
N TYR A 57 -4.65 -1.43 13.39
CA TYR A 57 -5.19 -2.78 13.60
C TYR A 57 -4.15 -3.86 13.27
N THR A 58 -3.50 -3.75 12.11
CA THR A 58 -2.56 -4.76 11.60
C THR A 58 -1.34 -4.91 12.51
N TYR A 59 -0.87 -3.81 13.10
CA TYR A 59 0.33 -3.82 13.94
C TYR A 59 0.05 -4.10 15.42
N THR A 60 -1.12 -3.73 15.94
CA THR A 60 -1.38 -3.78 17.39
C THR A 60 -2.53 -4.73 17.74
N ALA A 61 -3.67 -4.61 17.05
CA ALA A 61 -4.86 -5.36 17.40
C ALA A 61 -4.80 -6.83 16.93
N ALA A 62 -4.31 -7.08 15.72
CA ALA A 62 -4.17 -8.42 15.16
C ALA A 62 -3.26 -9.35 16.01
N PRO A 63 -2.03 -8.95 16.40
CA PRO A 63 -1.21 -9.77 17.29
C PRO A 63 -1.79 -9.87 18.70
N GLY A 64 -2.47 -8.83 19.19
CA GLY A 64 -3.19 -8.88 20.47
C GLY A 64 -4.28 -9.95 20.49
N MET A 65 -5.10 -10.00 19.43
CA MET A 65 -6.12 -11.04 19.26
C MET A 65 -5.51 -12.44 19.12
N ALA A 66 -4.41 -12.58 18.36
CA ALA A 66 -3.70 -13.84 18.22
C ALA A 66 -3.09 -14.33 19.54
N TYR A 67 -2.59 -13.41 20.37
CA TYR A 67 -2.06 -13.74 21.69
C TYR A 67 -3.14 -14.29 22.63
N THR A 68 -4.34 -13.70 22.61
CA THR A 68 -5.44 -14.12 23.50
C THR A 68 -6.28 -15.27 22.96
N GLY A 69 -6.52 -15.32 21.65
CA GLY A 69 -7.41 -16.29 20.99
C GLY A 69 -6.70 -17.44 20.28
N GLY A 70 -5.36 -17.43 20.26
CA GLY A 70 -4.55 -18.47 19.62
C GLY A 70 -4.64 -18.45 18.09
N TRP A 71 -4.20 -19.54 17.46
CA TRP A 71 -4.10 -19.65 15.99
C TRP A 71 -5.45 -19.54 15.25
N SER A 72 -6.57 -19.80 15.95
CA SER A 72 -7.90 -19.73 15.34
C SER A 72 -8.27 -18.32 14.90
N THR A 73 -7.76 -17.27 15.56
CA THR A 73 -8.05 -15.87 15.21
C THR A 73 -7.30 -15.39 13.97
N MET A 74 -6.29 -16.14 13.50
CA MET A 74 -5.58 -15.85 12.25
C MET A 74 -6.37 -16.26 10.99
N TRP A 75 -7.58 -16.83 11.13
CA TRP A 75 -8.43 -17.23 10.00
C TRP A 75 -8.64 -16.11 8.97
N TRP A 76 -8.67 -14.85 9.44
CA TRP A 76 -8.85 -13.68 8.58
C TRP A 76 -7.66 -13.46 7.64
N ALA A 77 -6.43 -13.70 8.10
CA ALA A 77 -5.23 -13.60 7.27
C ALA A 77 -5.20 -14.67 6.17
N THR A 78 -5.70 -15.87 6.48
CA THR A 78 -5.80 -16.98 5.52
C THR A 78 -6.84 -16.72 4.43
N GLY A 79 -7.89 -15.93 4.69
CA GLY A 79 -8.86 -15.53 3.67
C GLY A 79 -8.41 -14.32 2.85
N ASP A 80 -7.86 -13.30 3.53
CA ASP A 80 -7.48 -12.02 2.94
C ASP A 80 -6.35 -12.16 1.90
N ALA A 81 -5.27 -12.89 2.24
CA ALA A 81 -4.12 -13.04 1.37
C ALA A 81 -4.45 -13.70 0.00
N PRO A 82 -5.09 -14.89 -0.06
CA PRO A 82 -5.48 -15.49 -1.33
C PRO A 82 -6.64 -14.75 -2.00
N GLY A 83 -7.61 -14.21 -1.24
CA GLY A 83 -8.73 -13.47 -1.80
C GLY A 83 -8.28 -12.23 -2.55
N ASN A 84 -7.37 -11.45 -1.95
CA ASN A 84 -6.82 -10.27 -2.58
C ASN A 84 -5.92 -10.63 -3.77
N SER A 85 -5.10 -11.69 -3.65
CA SER A 85 -4.26 -12.19 -4.75
C SER A 85 -5.08 -12.65 -5.97
N LEU A 86 -6.17 -13.38 -5.74
CA LEU A 86 -7.10 -13.81 -6.79
C LEU A 86 -7.79 -12.62 -7.46
N SER A 87 -8.25 -11.66 -6.66
CA SER A 87 -8.92 -10.46 -7.16
C SER A 87 -7.97 -9.63 -8.05
N PHE A 88 -6.73 -9.42 -7.61
CA PHE A 88 -5.71 -8.74 -8.42
C PHE A 88 -5.32 -9.50 -9.68
N GLY A 89 -5.15 -10.82 -9.59
CA GLY A 89 -4.79 -11.67 -10.72
C GLY A 89 -5.88 -11.74 -11.80
N LEU A 90 -7.15 -11.85 -11.39
CA LEU A 90 -8.29 -12.03 -12.29
C LEU A 90 -8.84 -10.70 -12.82
N LEU A 91 -9.04 -9.72 -11.94
CA LEU A 91 -9.70 -8.46 -12.28
C LEU A 91 -8.72 -7.36 -12.63
N GLY A 92 -7.55 -7.30 -11.98
CA GLY A 92 -6.60 -6.20 -12.14
C GLY A 92 -6.17 -5.95 -13.60
N ARG A 93 -5.88 -7.01 -14.35
CA ARG A 93 -5.53 -6.90 -15.79
C ARG A 93 -6.70 -6.42 -16.66
N ARG A 94 -7.93 -6.86 -16.35
CA ARG A 94 -9.13 -6.46 -17.11
C ARG A 94 -9.48 -5.01 -16.83
N LEU A 95 -9.52 -4.62 -15.56
CA LEU A 95 -9.82 -3.26 -15.12
C LEU A 95 -8.83 -2.25 -15.69
N ARG A 96 -7.52 -2.59 -15.73
CA ARG A 96 -6.52 -1.72 -16.35
C ARG A 96 -6.78 -1.48 -17.84
N LYS A 97 -7.10 -2.54 -18.60
CA LYS A 97 -7.43 -2.40 -20.04
C LYS A 97 -8.68 -1.57 -20.26
N PHE A 98 -9.72 -1.75 -19.44
CA PHE A 98 -10.94 -0.96 -19.54
C PHE A 98 -10.72 0.51 -19.18
N SER A 99 -9.93 0.81 -18.14
CA SER A 99 -9.55 2.19 -17.80
C SER A 99 -8.79 2.88 -18.94
N GLU A 100 -7.88 2.16 -19.61
CA GLU A 100 -7.14 2.69 -20.77
C GLU A 100 -8.07 2.95 -21.97
N LEU A 101 -9.00 2.04 -22.27
CA LEU A 101 -9.94 2.17 -23.39
C LEU A 101 -10.95 3.31 -23.19
N LEU A 102 -11.44 3.48 -21.96
CA LEU A 102 -12.47 4.48 -21.63
C LEU A 102 -11.88 5.87 -21.38
N GLY A 103 -10.55 6.02 -21.37
CA GLY A 103 -9.89 7.24 -20.91
C GLY A 103 -10.22 7.58 -19.45
N ALA A 104 -10.69 6.59 -18.69
CA ALA A 104 -11.22 6.81 -17.35
C ALA A 104 -10.07 6.95 -16.36
N ILE A 105 -10.11 8.06 -15.61
CA ILE A 105 -9.23 8.37 -14.48
C ILE A 105 -9.74 7.75 -13.16
N THR A 106 -10.92 7.13 -13.18
CA THR A 106 -11.58 6.39 -12.08
C THR A 106 -12.22 5.12 -12.65
#